data_AF-A0A8J7TBL6-F1
#
_entry.id   AF-A0A8J7TBL6-F1
#
_cell.length_a   1.000
_cell.length_b   1.000
_cell.length_c   1.000
_cell.angle_alpha   90.00
_cell.angle_beta   90.00
_cell.angle_gamma   90.00
#
_symmetry.space_group_name_H-M   'P 1'
#
loop_
_entity.id
_entity.type
_entity.pdbx_description
1 polymer ?
#
loop_
_entity_poly.entity_id
_entity_poly.type
_entity_poly.pdbx_seq_one_letter_code
_entity_poly.pdbx_strand_id
1 'polypeptide(L)'
;MSVFSHFAKTKVSRDVYPVLQEILDKYFERLVDDLEAYANHAKRKTIEKQDVELLLRRQGLVPDGVPVNVLIERYLPMEYRKLLIPVATSGNKVFPKQ
;
A
#
# COMPACT_ATOMS: atom_id res chain seq x y z
N MET A 1 4.02 15.65 7.54
CA MET A 1 5.45 15.35 7.81
C MET A 1 5.75 14.45 9.02
N SER A 2 4.83 14.25 9.97
CA SER A 2 5.03 13.35 11.13
C SER A 2 5.48 11.91 10.75
N VAL A 3 4.92 11.37 9.67
CA VAL A 3 5.26 10.04 9.14
C VAL A 3 6.73 9.94 8.73
N PHE A 4 7.24 10.93 7.98
CA PHE A 4 8.64 10.95 7.56
C PHE A 4 9.59 11.03 8.76
N SER A 5 9.32 11.91 9.73
CA SER A 5 10.14 11.99 10.95
C SER A 5 10.13 10.70 11.78
N HIS A 6 8.98 10.01 11.83
CA HIS A 6 8.87 8.73 12.52
C HIS A 6 9.77 7.65 11.91
N PHE A 7 9.81 7.57 10.57
CA PHE A 7 10.65 6.58 9.86
C PHE A 7 12.12 6.99 9.75
N ALA A 8 12.41 8.28 9.60
CA ALA A 8 13.79 8.77 9.45
C ALA A 8 14.62 8.59 10.73
N LYS A 9 13.99 8.52 11.91
CA LYS A 9 14.62 8.35 13.24
C LYS A 9 15.78 9.33 13.53
N THR A 10 15.86 10.42 12.79
CA THR A 10 16.95 11.39 12.80
C THR A 10 16.40 12.81 12.66
N LYS A 11 17.18 13.81 13.10
CA LYS A 11 16.81 15.21 12.94
C LYS A 11 17.12 15.64 11.51
N VAL A 12 16.09 16.08 10.80
CA VAL A 12 16.20 16.54 9.41
C VAL A 12 16.02 18.06 9.36
N SER A 13 16.79 18.74 8.51
CA SER A 13 16.67 20.20 8.31
C SER A 13 15.28 20.56 7.80
N ARG A 14 14.80 21.75 8.19
CA ARG A 14 13.47 22.24 7.78
C ARG A 14 13.39 22.50 6.27
N ASP A 15 14.51 22.79 5.63
CA ASP A 15 14.59 23.09 4.20
C ASP A 15 14.32 21.86 3.31
N VAL A 16 14.34 20.65 3.89
CA VAL A 16 14.06 19.40 3.18
C VAL A 16 12.55 19.19 3.00
N TYR A 17 11.72 19.75 3.89
CA TYR A 17 10.28 19.50 3.85
C TYR A 17 9.59 19.99 2.57
N PRO A 18 9.89 21.18 2.02
CA PRO A 18 9.33 21.62 0.73
C PRO A 18 9.71 20.70 -0.43
N VAL A 19 10.97 20.26 -0.48
CA VAL A 19 11.46 19.35 -1.52
C VAL A 19 10.78 17.98 -1.41
N LEU A 20 10.61 17.47 -0.19
CA LEU A 20 9.91 16.21 0.03
C LEU A 20 8.45 16.29 -0.41
N GLN A 21 7.79 17.43 -0.20
CA GLN A 21 6.42 17.64 -0.69
C GLN A 21 6.35 17.54 -2.22
N GLU A 22 7.25 18.23 -2.94
CA GLU A 22 7.31 18.16 -4.40
C GLU A 22 7.54 16.73 -4.91
N ILE A 23 8.41 15.97 -4.23
CA ILE A 23 8.67 14.56 -4.58
C ILE A 23 7.42 13.71 -4.33
N LEU A 24 6.70 13.95 -3.24
CA LEU A 24 5.47 13.23 -2.94
C LEU A 24 4.39 13.51 -3.98
N ASP A 25 4.26 14.76 -4.43
CA ASP A 25 3.29 15.14 -5.45
C ASP A 25 3.58 14.38 -6.77
N LYS A 26 4.85 14.36 -7.21
CA LYS A 26 5.28 13.56 -8.38
C LYS A 26 5.08 12.06 -8.19
N TYR A 27 5.26 11.55 -6.97
CA TYR A 27 5.02 10.15 -6.66
C TYR A 27 3.54 9.79 -6.85
N PHE A 28 2.62 10.65 -6.38
CA PHE A 28 1.18 10.42 -6.54
C PHE A 28 0.70 10.57 -7.98
N GLU A 29 1.22 11.54 -8.74
CA GLU A 29 0.93 11.66 -10.18
C GLU A 29 1.25 10.35 -10.91
N ARG A 30 2.48 9.84 -10.75
CA ARG A 30 2.89 8.58 -11.38
C ARG A 30 2.04 7.39 -10.91
N LEU A 31 1.70 7.36 -9.62
CA LEU A 31 0.90 6.28 -9.05
C LEU A 31 -0.51 6.25 -9.66
N VAL A 32 -1.11 7.41 -9.88
CA VAL A 32 -2.43 7.52 -10.54
C VAL A 32 -2.36 7.04 -11.98
N ASP A 33 -1.36 7.47 -12.75
CA ASP A 33 -1.15 7.02 -14.13
C ASP A 33 -1.03 5.49 -14.24
N ASP A 34 -0.30 4.89 -13.30
CA ASP A 34 -0.12 3.44 -13.25
C ASP A 34 -1.41 2.69 -12.92
N LEU A 35 -2.18 3.18 -11.94
CA LEU A 35 -3.47 2.57 -11.58
C LEU A 35 -4.51 2.73 -12.68
N GLU A 36 -4.53 3.88 -13.35
CA GLU A 36 -5.37 4.11 -14.52
C GLU A 36 -5.01 3.14 -15.65
N ALA A 37 -3.72 2.94 -15.93
CA ALA A 37 -3.28 1.98 -16.93
C ALA A 37 -3.74 0.55 -16.61
N TYR A 38 -3.71 0.12 -15.34
CA TYR A 38 -4.17 -1.20 -14.93
C TYR A 38 -5.69 -1.37 -15.06
N ALA A 39 -6.46 -0.38 -14.59
CA ALA A 39 -7.91 -0.40 -14.73
C ALA A 39 -8.32 -0.42 -16.21
N ASN A 40 -7.71 0.45 -17.03
CA ASN A 40 -7.95 0.53 -18.48
C ASN A 40 -7.55 -0.77 -19.20
N HIS A 41 -6.43 -1.40 -18.83
CA HIS A 41 -6.00 -2.69 -19.38
C HIS A 41 -7.04 -3.79 -19.09
N ALA A 42 -7.64 -3.77 -17.90
CA ALA A 42 -8.73 -4.66 -17.52
C ALA A 42 -10.12 -4.23 -18.04
N LYS A 43 -10.19 -3.17 -18.86
CA LYS A 43 -11.44 -2.55 -19.38
C LYS A 43 -12.39 -2.09 -18.27
N ARG A 44 -11.86 -1.75 -17.10
CA ARG A 44 -12.59 -1.21 -15.95
C ARG A 44 -12.37 0.30 -15.86
N LYS A 45 -13.38 1.02 -15.34
CA LYS A 45 -13.27 2.45 -14.99
C LYS A 45 -13.02 2.67 -13.49
N THR A 46 -13.05 1.60 -12.72
CA THR A 46 -12.91 1.62 -11.26
C THR A 46 -11.63 0.90 -10.89
N ILE A 47 -10.83 1.55 -10.04
CA ILE A 47 -9.62 0.96 -9.47
C ILE A 47 -10.04 -0.05 -8.41
N GLU A 48 -9.58 -1.28 -8.56
CA GLU A 48 -9.85 -2.37 -7.63
C GLU A 48 -8.63 -2.66 -6.74
N LYS A 49 -8.86 -3.42 -5.66
CA LYS A 49 -7.80 -3.84 -4.74
C LYS A 49 -6.64 -4.55 -5.46
N GLN A 50 -6.96 -5.31 -6.51
CA GLN A 50 -5.99 -6.06 -7.30
C GLN A 50 -5.03 -5.15 -8.07
N ASP A 51 -5.50 -4.00 -8.53
CA ASP A 51 -4.67 -3.02 -9.25
C ASP A 51 -3.63 -2.42 -8.29
N VAL A 52 -4.03 -2.14 -7.05
CA VAL A 52 -3.13 -1.65 -5.99
C VAL A 52 -2.14 -2.74 -5.57
N GLU A 53 -2.59 -3.98 -5.43
CA GLU A 53 -1.70 -5.11 -5.14
C GLU A 53 -0.66 -5.31 -6.26
N LEU A 54 -1.08 -5.22 -7.53
CA LEU A 54 -0.18 -5.30 -8.68
C LEU A 54 0.84 -4.14 -8.68
N LEU A 55 0.40 -2.92 -8.38
CA LEU A 55 1.28 -1.76 -8.23
C LEU A 55 2.37 -2.02 -7.17
N LEU A 56 1.97 -2.47 -5.98
CA LEU A 56 2.89 -2.71 -4.86
C LEU A 56 3.90 -3.83 -5.20
N ARG A 57 3.48 -4.86 -5.93
CA ARG A 57 4.38 -5.89 -6.46
C ARG A 57 5.37 -5.31 -7.46
N ARG A 58 4.89 -4.50 -8.41
CA ARG A 58 5.75 -3.84 -9.42
C ARG A 58 6.75 -2.88 -8.80
N GLN A 59 6.40 -2.22 -7.69
CA GLN A 59 7.30 -1.37 -6.92
C GLN A 59 8.31 -2.16 -6.06
N GLY A 60 8.19 -3.49 -5.98
CA GLY A 60 9.05 -4.36 -5.17
C GLY A 60 8.76 -4.30 -3.67
N LEU A 61 7.64 -3.71 -3.27
CA LEU A 61 7.22 -3.64 -1.86
C LEU A 61 6.61 -4.96 -1.37
N VAL A 62 6.06 -5.74 -2.30
CA VAL A 62 5.44 -7.05 -2.06
C VAL A 62 6.20 -8.09 -2.90
N PRO A 63 7.18 -8.80 -2.32
CA PRO A 63 7.88 -9.86 -3.03
C PRO A 63 6.98 -11.08 -3.25
N ASP A 64 7.31 -11.90 -4.24
CA ASP A 64 6.56 -13.11 -4.57
C ASP A 64 6.49 -14.06 -3.36
N GLY A 65 5.27 -14.29 -2.88
CA GLY A 65 4.99 -15.16 -1.72
C GLY A 65 4.64 -14.43 -0.42
N VAL A 66 4.82 -13.11 -0.33
CA VAL A 66 4.34 -12.33 0.81
C VAL A 66 2.99 -11.70 0.48
N PRO A 67 1.91 -11.97 1.24
CA PRO A 67 0.62 -11.34 0.98
C PRO A 67 0.62 -9.88 1.45
N VAL A 68 -0.10 -9.02 0.72
CA VAL A 68 -0.27 -7.59 1.05
C VAL A 68 -0.80 -7.38 2.49
N ASN A 69 -1.53 -8.35 3.01
CA ASN A 69 -2.06 -8.37 4.38
C ASN A 69 -0.97 -8.16 5.44
N VAL A 70 0.25 -8.67 5.22
CA VAL A 70 1.38 -8.47 6.14
C VAL A 70 1.78 -6.99 6.21
N LEU A 71 1.76 -6.27 5.08
CA LEU A 71 2.03 -4.84 5.05
C LEU A 71 0.92 -4.04 5.74
N ILE A 72 -0.34 -4.44 5.53
CA ILE A 72 -1.50 -3.83 6.18
C ILE A 72 -1.38 -3.95 7.71
N GLU A 73 -1.05 -5.13 8.21
CA GLU A 73 -0.84 -5.38 9.64
C GLU A 73 0.37 -4.63 10.22
N ARG A 74 1.39 -4.36 9.41
CA ARG A 74 2.60 -3.67 9.88
C ARG A 74 2.45 -2.15 9.90
N TYR A 75 1.81 -1.57 8.89
CA TYR A 75 1.86 -0.13 8.65
C TYR A 75 0.53 0.60 8.87
N LEU A 76 -0.62 -0.09 8.88
CA LEU A 76 -1.91 0.57 9.09
C LEU A 76 -2.37 0.47 10.56
N PRO A 77 -3.06 1.50 11.10
CA PRO A 77 -3.79 1.41 12.36
C PRO A 77 -4.90 0.35 12.37
N MET A 78 -5.32 -0.08 13.56
CA MET A 78 -6.30 -1.17 13.74
C MET A 78 -7.65 -0.89 13.06
N GLU A 79 -8.11 0.36 13.03
CA GLU A 79 -9.37 0.76 12.40
C GLU A 79 -9.40 0.42 10.90
N TYR A 80 -8.33 0.77 10.18
CA TYR A 80 -8.21 0.47 8.76
C TYR A 80 -7.96 -1.02 8.49
N ARG A 81 -7.27 -1.72 9.40
CA ARG A 81 -7.10 -3.18 9.29
C ARG A 81 -8.42 -3.92 9.30
N LYS A 82 -9.35 -3.54 10.20
CA LYS A 82 -10.68 -4.16 10.30
C LYS A 82 -11.48 -4.03 9.00
N LEU A 83 -11.30 -2.92 8.26
CA LEU A 83 -11.95 -2.70 6.97
C LEU A 83 -11.35 -3.57 5.85
N LEU A 84 -10.02 -3.71 5.82
CA LEU A 84 -9.31 -4.40 4.73
C LEU A 84 -9.14 -5.91 4.96
N ILE A 85 -9.15 -6.33 6.22
CA ILE A 85 -9.03 -7.72 6.68
C ILE A 85 -10.17 -7.97 7.70
N PRO A 86 -11.42 -8.08 7.23
CA PRO A 86 -12.56 -8.36 8.12
C PRO A 86 -12.50 -9.78 8.70
N VAL A 87 -11.78 -10.69 8.04
CA VAL A 87 -11.60 -12.09 8.46
C VAL A 87 -10.13 -12.47 8.34
N ALA A 88 -9.59 -13.12 9.37
CA ALA A 88 -8.22 -13.64 9.36
C ALA A 88 -8.06 -14.67 8.24
N THR A 89 -7.30 -14.29 7.21
CA THR A 89 -7.00 -15.13 6.03
C THR A 89 -5.70 -15.92 6.19
N SER A 90 -4.97 -15.71 7.30
CA SER A 90 -3.73 -16.44 7.59
C SER A 90 -4.04 -17.89 7.98
N GLY A 91 -3.92 -18.80 7.01
CA GLY A 91 -3.58 -20.21 7.23
C GLY A 91 -4.47 -21.04 8.17
N ASN A 92 -5.69 -20.60 8.48
CA ASN A 92 -6.59 -21.35 9.35
C ASN A 92 -6.95 -22.69 8.69
N LYS A 93 -6.31 -23.77 9.13
CA LYS A 93 -6.79 -25.13 8.86
C LYS A 93 -8.06 -25.36 9.67
N VAL A 94 -9.21 -25.06 9.05
CA VAL A 94 -10.52 -25.33 9.65
C VAL A 94 -10.76 -26.84 9.60
N PHE A 95 -10.67 -27.50 10.76
CA PHE A 95 -11.10 -28.88 10.96
C PHE A 95 -12.30 -28.86 11.93
N PRO A 96 -13.43 -29.55 11.66
CA PRO A 96 -13.75 -30.38 10.50
C PRO A 96 -14.34 -29.55 9.35
N LYS A 97 -14.22 -30.07 8.13
CA LYS A 97 -14.92 -29.55 6.95
C LYS A 97 -16.41 -29.86 7.12
N GLN A 98 -17.28 -28.85 7.00
CA GLN A 98 -18.71 -29.08 6.79
C GLN A 98 -18.95 -29.69 5.40
#